data_AF-A0A2H3CPP9-F1
#
_entry.id   AF-A0A2H3CPP9-F1
#
_cell.length_a   1.000
_cell.length_b   1.000
_cell.length_c   1.000
_cell.angle_alpha   90.00
_cell.angle_beta   90.00
_cell.angle_gamma   90.00
#
_symmetry.space_group_name_H-M   'P 1'
#
loop_
_entity.id
_entity.type
_entity.pdbx_description
1 polymer ?
#
loop_
_entity_poly.entity_id
_entity_poly.type
_entity_poly.pdbx_seq_one_letter_code
_entity_poly.pdbx_strand_id
1 'polypeptide(L)'
;WVEACDRLKVKITADNAEGPVTAYRESKGQGSRQNSALPDGIDEVPGFSSEAFIDVLVAFIVSNDQSFLLVESLELHRIFLMLCKELTNDDIPHRTQIQKHVMEIWEDHLKQLSTEMQVYVIIMITAWCLYCSQMGWISLDNASNNDTMMAFLEMLLMQCRIEFDAIKQHI
;
A
#
# COMPACT_ATOMS: atom_id res chain seq x y z
N TRP A 1 -8.23 -12.22 3.76
CA TRP A 1 -8.31 -12.61 5.18
C TRP A 1 -9.47 -13.57 5.45
N VAL A 2 -10.66 -13.38 4.85
CA VAL A 2 -11.79 -14.34 4.94
C VAL A 2 -11.36 -15.76 4.53
N GLU A 3 -10.72 -15.89 3.36
CA GLU A 3 -10.16 -17.17 2.87
C GLU A 3 -9.11 -17.79 3.82
N ALA A 4 -8.29 -16.97 4.47
CA ALA A 4 -7.32 -17.45 5.46
C ALA A 4 -8.02 -17.93 6.75
N CYS A 5 -9.08 -17.26 7.18
CA CYS A 5 -9.91 -17.69 8.32
C CYS A 5 -10.63 -19.00 8.00
N ASP A 6 -11.18 -19.13 6.79
CA ASP A 6 -11.85 -20.36 6.33
C ASP A 6 -10.84 -21.54 6.27
N ARG A 7 -9.63 -21.31 5.72
CA ARG A 7 -8.54 -22.31 5.69
C ARG A 7 -8.10 -22.75 7.08
N LEU A 8 -8.01 -21.81 8.02
CA LEU A 8 -7.60 -22.07 9.41
C LEU A 8 -8.78 -22.50 10.30
N LYS A 9 -9.99 -22.67 9.73
CA LYS A 9 -11.23 -23.00 10.44
C LYS A 9 -11.56 -22.04 11.60
N VAL A 10 -11.15 -20.77 11.48
CA VAL A 10 -11.45 -19.71 12.44
C VAL A 10 -12.79 -19.09 12.09
N LYS A 11 -13.75 -19.18 13.02
CA LYS A 11 -15.08 -18.59 12.82
C LYS A 11 -15.01 -17.07 12.97
N ILE A 12 -15.49 -16.36 11.94
CA ILE A 12 -15.66 -14.90 11.99
C ILE A 12 -17.03 -14.62 12.64
N THR A 13 -17.03 -13.94 13.79
CA THR A 13 -18.25 -13.68 14.60
C THR A 13 -18.50 -12.20 14.87
N ALA A 14 -17.82 -11.31 14.17
CA ALA A 14 -18.03 -9.87 14.34
C ALA A 14 -19.32 -9.45 13.64
N ASP A 15 -20.25 -8.84 14.36
CA ASP A 15 -21.59 -8.45 13.86
C ASP A 15 -21.52 -7.58 12.59
N ASN A 16 -20.55 -6.65 12.55
CA ASN A 16 -20.36 -5.76 11.39
C ASN A 16 -19.67 -6.44 10.19
N ALA A 17 -19.17 -7.66 10.36
CA ALA A 17 -18.44 -8.39 9.32
C ALA A 17 -19.31 -9.41 8.57
N GLU A 18 -20.50 -9.77 9.07
CA GLU A 18 -21.34 -10.81 8.44
C GLU A 18 -21.76 -10.44 7.01
N GLY A 19 -22.22 -9.21 6.79
CA GLY A 19 -22.60 -8.73 5.46
C GLY A 19 -21.44 -8.76 4.46
N PRO A 20 -20.31 -8.09 4.75
CA PRO A 20 -19.13 -8.11 3.89
C PRO A 20 -18.55 -9.51 3.63
N VAL A 21 -18.55 -10.39 4.63
CA VAL A 21 -18.05 -11.78 4.50
C VAL A 21 -18.97 -12.60 3.60
N THR A 22 -20.28 -12.44 3.73
CA THR A 22 -21.27 -13.14 2.90
C THR A 22 -21.16 -12.68 1.45
N ALA A 23 -21.13 -11.37 1.20
CA ALA A 23 -20.93 -10.81 -0.13
C ALA A 23 -19.62 -11.28 -0.78
N TYR A 24 -18.53 -11.36 0.00
CA TYR A 24 -17.25 -11.88 -0.47
C TYR A 24 -17.35 -13.36 -0.88
N ARG A 25 -17.96 -14.21 -0.04
CA ARG A 25 -18.13 -15.66 -0.33
C ARG A 25 -19.03 -15.90 -1.54
N GLU A 26 -20.09 -15.11 -1.70
CA GLU A 26 -20.97 -15.15 -2.87
C GLU A 26 -20.24 -14.72 -4.16
N SER A 27 -19.45 -13.64 -4.09
CA SER A 27 -18.66 -13.16 -5.23
C SER A 27 -17.61 -14.18 -5.73
N LYS A 28 -17.05 -14.97 -4.81
CA LYS A 28 -16.11 -16.06 -5.13
C LYS A 28 -16.78 -17.32 -5.67
N GLY A 29 -18.10 -17.48 -5.51
CA GLY A 29 -18.86 -18.64 -5.98
C GLY A 29 -19.31 -18.55 -7.45
N GLN A 30 -19.37 -17.36 -8.07
CA GLN A 30 -20.02 -17.16 -9.38
C GLN A 30 -19.12 -16.71 -10.53
N GLY A 31 -17.84 -16.48 -10.30
CA GLY A 31 -16.95 -16.15 -11.41
C GLY A 31 -15.56 -15.83 -10.93
N SER A 32 -14.57 -16.35 -11.66
CA SER A 32 -13.15 -16.11 -11.45
C SER A 32 -12.50 -16.95 -10.35
N ARG A 33 -12.21 -18.18 -10.77
CA ARG A 33 -10.93 -18.84 -10.52
C ARG A 33 -9.80 -17.93 -11.05
N GLN A 34 -9.49 -16.83 -10.38
CA GLN A 34 -8.21 -16.14 -10.50
C GLN A 34 -7.71 -15.67 -9.13
N ASN A 35 -6.58 -16.28 -8.78
CA ASN A 35 -5.39 -15.65 -8.23
C ASN A 35 -5.50 -15.08 -6.81
N SER A 36 -5.58 -15.98 -5.84
CA SER A 36 -5.09 -15.72 -4.48
C SER A 36 -4.64 -17.01 -3.79
N ALA A 37 -3.56 -17.61 -4.26
CA ALA A 37 -2.77 -18.54 -3.45
C ALA A 37 -1.41 -18.73 -4.11
N LEU A 38 -0.42 -19.06 -3.30
CA LEU A 38 0.94 -19.49 -3.65
C LEU A 38 1.04 -20.23 -4.99
N PRO A 39 2.17 -20.17 -5.71
CA PRO A 39 2.41 -21.12 -6.79
C PRO A 39 2.73 -22.49 -6.17
N ASP A 40 1.70 -23.17 -5.69
CA ASP A 40 1.66 -24.61 -5.50
C ASP A 40 0.95 -25.20 -6.70
N GLY A 41 1.75 -25.69 -7.65
CA GLY A 41 1.30 -26.30 -8.89
C GLY A 41 1.90 -25.62 -10.10
N ILE A 42 3.10 -26.11 -10.50
CA ILE A 42 3.76 -25.98 -11.80
C ILE A 42 2.95 -25.12 -12.79
N ASP A 43 3.08 -23.79 -12.66
CA ASP A 43 2.78 -22.87 -13.76
C ASP A 43 3.59 -23.35 -14.96
N GLU A 44 3.01 -23.28 -16.16
CA GLU A 44 3.64 -23.69 -17.42
C GLU A 44 5.13 -23.38 -17.38
N VAL A 45 5.96 -24.43 -17.26
CA VAL A 45 7.42 -24.26 -17.17
C VAL A 45 7.83 -23.47 -18.40
N PRO A 46 8.32 -22.22 -18.24
CA PRO A 46 8.67 -21.41 -19.38
C PRO A 46 9.64 -22.18 -20.26
N GLY A 47 9.47 -22.09 -21.57
CA GLY A 47 10.49 -22.60 -22.49
C GLY A 47 11.86 -22.06 -22.08
N PHE A 48 12.88 -22.91 -22.12
CA PHE A 48 14.21 -22.52 -21.67
C PHE A 48 14.70 -21.27 -22.43
N SER A 49 14.99 -20.22 -21.69
CA SER A 49 15.70 -19.02 -22.14
C SER A 49 16.67 -18.60 -21.02
N SER A 50 17.77 -17.92 -21.37
CA SER A 50 18.74 -17.48 -20.36
C SER A 50 18.12 -16.54 -19.32
N GLU A 51 17.22 -15.65 -19.75
CA GLU A 51 16.49 -14.74 -18.87
C GLU A 51 15.55 -15.52 -17.92
N ALA A 52 14.75 -16.44 -18.46
CA ALA A 52 13.85 -17.27 -17.64
C ALA A 52 14.62 -18.17 -16.66
N PHE A 53 15.79 -18.68 -17.06
CA PHE A 53 16.66 -19.44 -16.17
C PHE A 53 17.17 -18.59 -15.00
N ILE A 54 17.63 -17.37 -15.27
CA ILE A 54 18.08 -16.43 -14.23
C ILE A 54 16.93 -16.09 -13.28
N ASP A 55 15.74 -15.77 -13.81
CA ASP A 55 14.58 -15.42 -13.00
C ASP A 55 14.13 -16.58 -12.11
N VAL A 56 14.08 -17.80 -12.64
CA VAL A 56 13.73 -19.00 -11.87
C VAL A 56 14.78 -19.29 -10.80
N LEU A 57 16.08 -19.12 -11.10
CA LEU A 57 17.15 -19.33 -10.15
C LEU A 57 17.14 -18.28 -9.03
N VAL A 58 16.88 -17.02 -9.35
CA VAL A 58 16.72 -15.93 -8.38
C VAL A 58 15.50 -16.19 -7.49
N ALA A 59 14.37 -16.57 -8.08
CA ALA A 59 13.17 -16.93 -7.34
C ALA A 59 13.41 -18.12 -6.40
N PHE A 60 14.15 -19.14 -6.85
CA PHE A 60 14.55 -20.28 -6.02
C PHE A 60 15.42 -19.85 -4.83
N ILE A 61 16.42 -19.00 -5.05
CA ILE A 61 17.31 -18.50 -3.99
C ILE A 61 16.52 -17.70 -2.95
N VAL A 62 15.67 -16.77 -3.40
CA VAL A 62 14.88 -15.89 -2.53
C VAL A 62 13.82 -16.68 -1.75
N SER A 63 13.10 -17.59 -2.40
CA SER A 63 12.02 -18.36 -1.76
C SER A 63 12.51 -19.36 -0.72
N ASN A 64 13.74 -19.86 -0.88
CA ASN A 64 14.32 -20.88 0.00
C ASN A 64 15.41 -20.32 0.93
N ASP A 65 15.59 -18.99 1.00
CA ASP A 65 16.64 -18.32 1.77
C ASP A 65 18.04 -18.94 1.55
N GLN A 66 18.35 -19.25 0.29
CA GLN A 66 19.61 -19.85 -0.07
C GLN A 66 20.70 -18.79 -0.16
N SER A 67 21.95 -19.21 0.09
CA SER A 67 23.10 -18.33 -0.09
C SER A 67 23.35 -18.05 -1.58
N PHE A 68 23.69 -16.81 -1.91
CA PHE A 68 24.20 -16.47 -3.25
C PHE A 68 25.50 -17.21 -3.61
N LEU A 69 26.22 -17.79 -2.64
CA LEU A 69 27.39 -18.62 -2.93
C LEU A 69 27.01 -19.95 -3.60
N LEU A 70 25.74 -20.36 -3.53
CA LEU A 70 25.25 -21.57 -4.17
C LEU A 70 25.48 -21.54 -5.69
N VAL A 71 25.41 -20.36 -6.31
CA VAL A 71 25.63 -20.18 -7.76
C VAL A 71 27.10 -20.07 -8.16
N GLU A 72 28.02 -20.25 -7.22
CA GLU A 72 29.45 -20.44 -7.52
C GLU A 72 29.85 -21.92 -7.31
N SER A 73 28.90 -22.78 -6.92
CA SER A 73 29.17 -24.20 -6.70
C SER A 73 29.36 -24.92 -8.03
N LEU A 74 30.57 -25.43 -8.25
CA LEU A 74 30.90 -26.29 -9.39
C LEU A 74 30.01 -27.55 -9.47
N GLU A 75 29.55 -28.07 -8.32
CA GLU A 75 28.67 -29.24 -8.27
C GLU A 75 27.29 -28.89 -8.82
N LEU A 76 26.76 -27.72 -8.47
CA LEU A 76 25.50 -27.23 -9.01
C LEU A 76 25.62 -26.92 -10.51
N HIS A 77 26.73 -26.32 -10.95
CA HIS A 77 26.98 -26.08 -12.37
C HIS A 77 26.99 -27.37 -13.16
N ARG A 78 27.62 -28.44 -12.63
CA ARG A 78 27.60 -29.77 -13.27
C ARG A 78 26.19 -30.33 -13.37
N ILE A 79 25.33 -30.13 -12.36
CA ILE A 79 23.93 -30.54 -12.42
C ILE A 79 23.22 -29.79 -13.55
N PHE A 80 23.38 -28.47 -13.65
CA PHE A 80 22.74 -27.68 -14.72
C PHE A 80 23.24 -28.07 -16.12
N LEU A 81 24.55 -28.22 -16.31
CA LEU A 81 25.15 -28.65 -17.58
C LEU A 81 24.76 -30.10 -17.95
N MET A 82 24.53 -30.97 -16.96
CA MET A 82 24.03 -32.32 -17.21
C MET A 82 22.56 -32.31 -17.65
N LEU A 83 21.75 -31.43 -17.07
CA LEU A 83 20.31 -31.33 -17.37
C LEU A 83 20.02 -30.56 -18.67
N CYS A 84 20.88 -29.61 -19.06
CA CYS A 84 20.72 -28.79 -20.27
C CYS A 84 22.00 -28.81 -21.13
N LYS A 85 21.93 -29.44 -22.30
CA LYS A 85 23.08 -29.59 -23.22
C LYS A 85 23.45 -28.30 -23.95
N GLU A 86 22.53 -27.35 -24.02
CA GLU A 86 22.73 -26.06 -24.70
C GLU A 86 23.32 -25.00 -23.76
N LEU A 87 23.26 -25.24 -22.45
CA LEU A 87 23.81 -24.35 -21.44
C LEU A 87 25.34 -24.46 -21.43
N THR A 88 26.01 -23.30 -21.44
CA THR A 88 27.44 -23.20 -21.20
C THR A 88 27.70 -22.66 -19.79
N ASN A 89 28.94 -22.78 -19.31
CA ASN A 89 29.28 -22.25 -17.99
C ASN A 89 29.13 -20.71 -17.92
N ASP A 90 29.27 -20.02 -19.06
CA ASP A 90 29.14 -18.57 -19.15
C ASP A 90 27.68 -18.09 -19.07
N ASP A 91 26.73 -18.99 -19.38
CA ASP A 91 25.28 -18.73 -19.26
C ASP A 91 24.77 -18.87 -17.81
N ILE A 92 25.58 -19.47 -16.92
CA ILE A 92 25.22 -19.62 -15.51
C ILE A 92 25.55 -18.31 -14.79
N PRO A 93 24.56 -17.63 -14.19
CA PRO A 93 24.77 -16.33 -13.60
C PRO A 93 25.70 -16.44 -12.38
N HIS A 94 26.78 -15.69 -12.41
CA HIS A 94 27.66 -15.54 -11.25
C HIS A 94 26.99 -14.73 -10.15
N ARG A 95 27.54 -14.83 -8.93
CA ARG A 95 27.05 -14.12 -7.74
C ARG A 95 26.82 -12.63 -8.00
N THR A 96 27.73 -11.96 -8.68
CA THR A 96 27.62 -10.52 -8.97
C THR A 96 26.43 -10.20 -9.88
N GLN A 97 26.11 -11.08 -10.82
CA GLN A 97 24.95 -10.94 -11.71
C GLN A 97 23.65 -11.13 -10.94
N ILE A 98 23.57 -12.16 -10.08
CA ILE A 98 22.41 -12.39 -9.22
C ILE A 98 22.19 -11.22 -8.26
N GLN A 99 23.26 -10.73 -7.62
CA GLN A 99 23.17 -9.58 -6.72
C GLN A 99 22.63 -8.34 -7.44
N LYS A 100 23.12 -8.08 -8.65
CA LYS A 100 22.65 -6.96 -9.47
C LYS A 100 21.16 -7.11 -9.79
N HIS A 101 20.73 -8.28 -10.27
CA HIS A 101 19.34 -8.55 -10.62
C HIS A 101 18.39 -8.41 -9.41
N VAL A 102 18.81 -8.93 -8.25
CA VAL A 102 18.05 -8.79 -7.00
C VAL A 102 17.91 -7.33 -6.58
N MET A 103 18.97 -6.52 -6.72
CA MET A 103 18.88 -5.08 -6.44
C MET A 103 17.94 -4.37 -7.43
N GLU A 104 17.96 -4.71 -8.72
CA GLU A 104 17.06 -4.13 -9.72
C GLU A 104 15.59 -4.46 -9.40
N ILE A 105 15.28 -5.72 -9.10
CA ILE A 105 13.93 -6.15 -8.66
C ILE A 105 13.51 -5.40 -7.38
N TRP A 106 14.43 -5.26 -6.42
CA TRP A 106 14.15 -4.55 -5.18
C TRP A 106 13.88 -3.06 -5.39
N GLU A 107 14.65 -2.39 -6.25
CA GLU A 107 14.44 -0.99 -6.62
C GLU A 107 13.09 -0.78 -7.28
N ASP A 108 12.68 -1.68 -8.17
CA ASP A 108 11.39 -1.59 -8.85
C ASP A 108 10.22 -1.81 -7.90
N HIS A 109 10.33 -2.78 -6.98
CA HIS A 109 9.35 -2.95 -5.90
C HIS A 109 9.28 -1.72 -4.98
N LEU A 110 10.42 -1.11 -4.64
CA LEU A 110 10.45 0.12 -3.83
C LEU A 110 9.78 1.30 -4.54
N LYS A 111 10.01 1.46 -5.85
CA LYS A 111 9.35 2.50 -6.67
C LYS A 111 7.85 2.27 -6.75
N GLN A 112 7.42 1.03 -6.95
CA GLN A 112 6.00 0.68 -6.96
C GLN A 112 5.37 1.02 -5.60
N LEU A 113 5.97 0.56 -4.50
CA LEU A 113 5.48 0.82 -3.15
C LEU A 113 5.42 2.32 -2.85
N SER A 114 6.44 3.08 -3.22
CA SER A 114 6.47 4.54 -3.07
C SER A 114 5.30 5.20 -3.80
N THR A 115 5.01 4.75 -5.02
CA THR A 115 3.90 5.26 -5.83
C THR A 115 2.55 4.95 -5.18
N GLU A 116 2.37 3.71 -4.70
CA GLU A 116 1.17 3.32 -3.95
C GLU A 116 1.00 4.17 -2.69
N MET A 117 2.07 4.40 -1.91
CA MET A 117 2.05 5.25 -0.71
C MET A 117 1.71 6.71 -1.03
N GLN A 118 2.22 7.28 -2.12
CA GLN A 118 1.89 8.65 -2.53
C GLN A 118 0.40 8.84 -2.80
N VAL A 119 -0.24 7.85 -3.44
CA VAL A 119 -1.69 7.88 -3.70
C VAL A 119 -2.47 7.97 -2.38
N TYR A 120 -2.12 7.15 -1.38
CA TYR A 120 -2.76 7.22 -0.06
C TYR A 120 -2.58 8.58 0.62
N VAL A 121 -1.38 9.17 0.54
CA VAL A 121 -1.12 10.49 1.12
C VAL A 121 -1.96 11.58 0.46
N ILE A 122 -2.08 11.57 -0.88
CA ILE A 122 -2.91 12.54 -1.62
C ILE A 122 -4.39 12.38 -1.25
N ILE A 123 -4.89 11.13 -1.19
CA ILE A 123 -6.27 10.86 -0.77
C ILE A 123 -6.51 11.35 0.66
N MET A 124 -5.57 11.11 1.57
CA MET A 124 -5.69 11.55 2.96
C MET A 124 -5.70 13.07 3.09
N ILE A 125 -4.80 13.78 2.40
CA ILE A 125 -4.75 15.25 2.41
C ILE A 125 -6.02 15.85 1.82
N THR A 126 -6.48 15.33 0.68
CA THR A 126 -7.70 15.83 0.02
C THR A 126 -8.95 15.58 0.87
N ALA A 127 -9.08 14.40 1.49
CA ALA A 127 -10.15 14.10 2.44
C ALA A 127 -10.09 15.03 3.67
N TRP A 128 -8.90 15.28 4.21
CA TRP A 128 -8.71 16.20 5.33
C TRP A 128 -9.06 17.65 4.98
N CYS A 129 -8.65 18.13 3.80
CA CYS A 129 -9.02 19.45 3.31
C CYS A 129 -10.53 19.60 3.12
N LEU A 130 -11.21 18.56 2.62
CA LEU A 130 -12.66 18.55 2.47
C LEU A 130 -13.36 18.61 3.83
N TYR A 131 -12.90 17.81 4.80
CA TYR A 131 -13.41 17.81 6.17
C TYR A 131 -13.19 19.16 6.87
N CYS A 132 -11.99 19.73 6.75
CA CYS A 132 -11.69 21.06 7.28
C CYS A 132 -12.56 22.15 6.63
N SER A 133 -12.84 22.04 5.33
CA SER A 133 -13.73 22.98 4.63
C SER A 133 -15.17 22.86 5.14
N GLN A 134 -15.65 21.65 5.41
CA GLN A 134 -16.98 21.41 6.00
C GLN A 134 -17.08 21.96 7.44
N MET A 135 -16.02 21.83 8.23
CA MET A 135 -15.94 22.41 9.58
C MET A 135 -15.76 23.93 9.57
N GLY A 136 -15.10 24.49 8.55
CA GLY A 136 -14.90 25.92 8.36
C GLY A 136 -16.21 26.69 8.20
N TRP A 137 -17.26 26.08 7.64
CA TRP A 137 -18.61 26.66 7.62
C TRP A 137 -19.27 26.76 9.00
N ILE A 138 -18.87 25.93 9.96
CA ILE A 138 -19.42 25.91 11.32
C ILE A 138 -18.62 26.79 12.30
N SER A 139 -17.41 27.22 11.93
CA SER A 139 -16.51 28.00 12.80
C SER A 139 -16.09 29.37 12.25
N LEU A 140 -16.68 29.82 11.13
CA LEU A 140 -16.44 31.14 10.56
C LEU A 140 -17.27 32.30 11.15
N ASP A 141 -18.10 32.06 12.18
CA ASP A 141 -18.89 33.12 12.83
C ASP A 141 -18.33 33.62 14.18
N ASN A 142 -17.18 33.11 14.66
CA ASN A 142 -16.65 33.59 15.94
C ASN A 142 -16.22 35.07 15.88
N ALA A 143 -15.76 35.55 14.73
CA ALA A 143 -15.47 36.97 14.51
C ALA A 143 -16.75 37.81 14.36
N SER A 144 -17.78 37.33 13.63
CA SER A 144 -19.05 38.05 13.49
C SER A 144 -19.89 38.05 14.77
N ASN A 145 -19.77 37.02 15.61
CA ASN A 145 -20.37 37.02 16.95
C ASN A 145 -19.69 38.04 17.86
N ASN A 146 -18.38 38.25 17.72
CA ASN A 146 -17.69 39.34 18.41
C ASN A 146 -18.16 40.71 17.90
N ASP A 147 -18.35 40.90 16.60
CA ASP A 147 -18.90 42.16 16.05
C ASP A 147 -20.32 42.44 16.58
N THR A 148 -21.16 41.40 16.63
CA THR A 148 -22.53 41.49 17.17
C THR A 148 -22.52 41.82 18.66
N MET A 149 -21.62 41.19 19.43
CA MET A 149 -21.42 41.49 20.85
C MET A 149 -20.93 42.93 21.07
N MET A 150 -19.99 43.41 20.27
CA MET A 150 -19.42 44.76 20.39
C MET A 150 -20.46 45.85 20.04
N ALA A 151 -21.30 45.60 19.04
CA ALA A 151 -22.43 46.49 18.72
C ALA A 151 -23.49 46.52 19.84
N PHE A 152 -23.76 45.37 20.48
CA PHE A 152 -24.69 45.31 21.61
C PHE A 152 -24.14 46.00 22.87
N LEU A 153 -22.82 45.88 23.10
CA LEU A 153 -22.13 46.54 24.19
C LEU A 153 -22.15 48.07 24.04
N GLU A 154 -21.91 48.58 22.82
CA GLU A 154 -22.02 50.00 22.49
C GLU A 154 -23.41 50.57 22.78
N MET A 155 -24.47 49.85 22.39
CA MET A 155 -25.85 50.24 22.67
C MET A 155 -26.11 50.38 24.19
N LEU A 156 -25.67 49.40 24.99
CA LEU A 156 -25.87 49.40 26.45
C LEU A 156 -25.09 50.52 27.15
N LEU A 157 -23.87 50.81 26.70
CA LEU A 157 -23.04 51.88 27.24
C LEU A 157 -23.62 53.27 26.90
N MET A 158 -24.12 53.47 25.68
CA MET A 158 -24.83 54.69 25.31
C MET A 158 -26.07 54.93 26.17
N GLN A 159 -26.81 53.88 26.51
CA GLN A 159 -27.97 53.99 27.41
C GLN A 159 -27.56 54.50 28.81
N CYS A 160 -26.33 54.20 29.24
CA CYS A 160 -25.73 54.69 30.48
C CYS A 160 -25.02 56.06 30.33
N ARG A 161 -25.12 56.71 29.16
CA ARG A 161 -24.40 57.94 28.79
C ARG A 161 -22.87 57.82 28.82
N ILE A 162 -22.37 56.64 28.49
CA ILE A 162 -20.94 56.38 28.29
C ILE A 162 -20.72 56.28 26.78
N GLU A 163 -19.89 57.17 26.23
CA GLU A 163 -19.48 57.09 24.83
C GLU A 163 -18.53 55.90 24.68
N PHE A 164 -18.76 55.08 23.67
CA PHE A 164 -17.95 53.92 23.32
C PHE A 164 -18.10 53.72 21.82
N ASP A 165 -17.01 53.42 21.12
CA ASP A 165 -16.99 53.15 19.68
C ASP A 165 -16.68 51.66 19.47
N ALA A 166 -17.65 50.89 18.98
CA ALA A 166 -17.51 49.44 18.78
C ALA A 166 -16.44 49.06 17.75
N ILE A 167 -16.15 49.95 16.78
CA ILE A 167 -15.20 49.72 15.69
C ILE A 167 -13.77 50.01 16.17
N LYS A 168 -13.58 51.08 16.94
CA LYS A 168 -12.27 51.47 17.50
C LYS A 168 -11.96 50.84 18.85
N GLN A 169 -12.97 50.22 19.50
CA GLN A 169 -12.89 49.57 20.81
C GLN A 169 -12.38 50.52 21.92
N HIS A 170 -12.82 51.77 21.88
CA HIS A 170 -12.38 52.84 22.78
C HIS A 170 -13.59 53.50 23.44
N ILE A 171 -13.46 53.83 24.72
CA ILE A 171 -14.42 54.64 25.50
C ILE A 171 -14.04 56.11 25.34
#